data_AF-A0A447R4X3-F1
#
_entry.id   AF-A0A447R4X3-F1
#
_cell.length_a   1.000
_cell.length_b   1.000
_cell.length_c   1.000
_cell.angle_alpha   90.00
_cell.angle_beta   90.00
_cell.angle_gamma   90.00
#
_symmetry.space_group_name_H-M   'P 1'
#
loop_
_entity.id
_entity.type
_entity.pdbx_description
1 polymer ?
#
loop_
_entity_poly.entity_id
_entity_poly.type
_entity_poly.pdbx_seq_one_letter_code
_entity_poly.pdbx_strand_id
1 'polypeptide(L)'
;MLLEAQNLGLGAQFGGKYFAHDIRVIRLPRHGASCPVGMGVSCSADRNIKAKINREGIWIEKLERNPGKYIPEALRQAGEGEAVRVDLNRPMSEILQQLSQYPVSTRLSLNGTIIVGRDIAHAKLKERMDRGEGLPQYIKDHPIYYAGPAKTPEGYASGSLGPTTAGRMDSYVDQLQSQGGSMIMLAKGNRSQQVTDACKKHGGFYLGSIGGPAAVLAQGSIKRLECVEYPELGMEAIWKIEVEDFPAFILVDDKGNDFFQQIQTSQCARCVK
;
A
#
# COMPACT_ATOMS: atom_id res chain seq x y z
N MET A 1 -1.38 10.46 -24.85
CA MET A 1 -1.37 10.34 -23.37
C MET A 1 -2.08 9.09 -22.87
N LEU A 2 -3.34 8.80 -23.20
CA LEU A 2 -3.97 7.57 -22.67
C LEU A 2 -3.30 6.30 -23.22
N LEU A 3 -2.95 6.31 -24.52
CA LEU A 3 -2.15 5.25 -25.13
C LEU A 3 -0.79 5.08 -24.42
N GLU A 4 -0.10 6.19 -24.15
CA GLU A 4 1.16 6.17 -23.38
C GLU A 4 0.96 5.54 -22.00
N ALA A 5 -0.09 5.93 -21.28
CA ALA A 5 -0.41 5.35 -19.97
C ALA A 5 -0.66 3.83 -20.06
N GLN A 6 -1.30 3.36 -21.13
CA GLN A 6 -1.50 1.92 -21.38
C GLN A 6 -0.19 1.20 -21.71
N ASN A 7 0.74 1.90 -22.36
CA ASN A 7 2.06 1.39 -22.72
C ASN A 7 3.06 1.42 -21.56
N LEU A 8 2.78 2.07 -20.42
CA LEU A 8 3.67 2.08 -19.24
C LEU A 8 3.82 0.73 -18.54
N GLY A 9 2.90 -0.21 -18.77
CA GLY A 9 2.96 -1.57 -18.21
C GLY A 9 2.81 -1.67 -16.70
N LEU A 10 2.76 -0.55 -15.97
CA LEU A 10 2.48 -0.48 -14.54
C LEU A 10 1.06 -0.95 -14.20
N GLY A 11 0.13 -0.79 -15.13
CA GLY A 11 -1.25 -1.22 -15.03
C GLY A 11 -1.96 -0.76 -13.75
N ALA A 12 -2.93 -1.57 -13.31
CA ALA A 12 -3.68 -1.31 -12.09
C ALA A 12 -2.87 -1.82 -10.88
N GLN A 13 -1.88 -1.03 -10.46
CA GLN A 13 -0.96 -1.25 -9.33
C GLN A 13 0.10 -2.35 -9.53
N PHE A 14 -0.28 -3.51 -10.05
CA PHE A 14 0.58 -4.71 -10.14
C PHE A 14 0.81 -5.17 -11.58
N GLY A 15 1.11 -4.23 -12.48
CA GLY A 15 1.39 -4.53 -13.88
C GLY A 15 0.13 -4.55 -14.77
N GLY A 16 0.34 -4.38 -16.07
CA GLY A 16 -0.70 -4.47 -17.10
C GLY A 16 -1.07 -3.15 -17.76
N LYS A 17 -2.31 -3.06 -18.27
CA LYS A 17 -2.75 -1.97 -19.16
C LYS A 17 -3.40 -0.78 -18.44
N TYR A 18 -4.11 -1.02 -17.35
CA TYR A 18 -5.04 -0.05 -16.77
C TYR A 18 -4.37 0.90 -15.76
N PHE A 19 -3.36 1.64 -16.19
CA PHE A 19 -2.72 2.68 -15.37
C PHE A 19 -3.62 3.91 -15.18
N ALA A 20 -4.38 4.28 -16.21
CA ALA A 20 -5.34 5.37 -16.17
C ALA A 20 -6.71 4.90 -16.69
N HIS A 21 -7.79 5.30 -16.00
CA HIS A 21 -9.15 5.11 -16.51
C HIS A 21 -9.39 5.96 -17.75
N ASP A 22 -9.03 7.24 -17.67
CA ASP A 22 -9.08 8.20 -18.77
C ASP A 22 -8.09 9.36 -18.52
N ILE A 23 -8.02 10.29 -19.47
CA ILE A 23 -7.20 11.50 -19.35
C ILE A 23 -8.02 12.72 -19.76
N ARG A 24 -7.82 13.84 -19.05
CA ARG A 24 -8.38 15.15 -19.38
C ARG A 24 -7.25 16.15 -19.57
N VAL A 25 -7.36 16.98 -20.61
CA VAL A 25 -6.33 17.95 -21.01
C VAL A 25 -7.00 19.29 -21.21
N ILE A 26 -6.51 20.31 -20.50
CA ILE A 26 -7.04 21.67 -20.59
C ILE A 26 -5.90 22.57 -21.04
N ARG A 27 -6.04 23.18 -22.22
CA ARG A 27 -5.11 24.20 -22.72
C ARG A 27 -5.62 25.57 -22.30
N LEU A 28 -4.84 26.28 -21.49
CA LEU A 28 -5.16 27.63 -21.01
C LEU A 28 -4.29 28.68 -21.72
N PRO A 29 -4.75 29.94 -21.86
CA PRO A 29 -3.87 31.03 -22.27
C PRO A 29 -2.72 31.21 -21.27
N ARG A 30 -1.64 31.87 -21.71
CA ARG A 30 -0.46 32.12 -20.88
C ARG A 30 0.21 33.43 -21.31
N HIS A 31 0.89 34.08 -20.37
CA HIS A 31 1.83 35.15 -20.69
C HIS A 31 2.97 34.62 -21.59
N GLY A 32 3.52 35.45 -22.49
CA GLY A 32 4.53 35.02 -23.47
C GLY A 32 5.75 34.34 -22.84
N ALA A 33 6.20 34.85 -21.70
CA ALA A 33 7.34 34.34 -20.92
C ALA A 33 7.00 33.26 -19.88
N SER A 34 5.76 32.75 -19.84
CA SER A 34 5.33 31.75 -18.84
C SER A 34 4.71 30.55 -19.54
N CYS A 35 4.97 29.34 -19.03
CA CYS A 35 4.35 28.10 -19.51
C CYS A 35 4.12 27.14 -18.33
N PRO A 36 3.18 27.44 -17.42
CA PRO A 36 2.87 26.55 -16.31
C PRO A 36 2.24 25.26 -16.84
N VAL A 37 2.65 24.14 -16.25
CA VAL A 37 2.09 22.82 -16.51
C VAL A 37 1.68 22.21 -15.17
N GLY A 38 0.42 21.81 -15.06
CA GLY A 38 -0.11 21.10 -13.90
C GLY A 38 -0.48 19.67 -14.28
N MET A 39 -0.14 18.72 -13.42
CA MET A 39 -0.53 17.32 -13.56
C MET A 39 -1.10 16.84 -12.23
N GLY A 40 -2.22 16.11 -12.29
CA GLY A 40 -2.90 15.58 -11.12
C GLY A 40 -3.69 14.34 -11.48
N VAL A 41 -4.09 13.59 -10.46
CA VAL A 41 -4.87 12.36 -10.59
C VAL A 41 -6.02 12.38 -9.59
N SER A 42 -7.17 11.81 -9.98
CA SER A 42 -8.13 11.28 -9.02
C SER A 42 -7.81 9.79 -8.82
N CYS A 43 -7.81 9.34 -7.58
CA CYS A 43 -7.43 7.96 -7.25
C CYS A 43 -8.66 7.03 -7.29
N SER A 44 -8.48 5.74 -6.96
CA SER A 44 -9.60 4.78 -6.86
C SER A 44 -10.69 5.21 -5.87
N ALA A 45 -10.36 6.10 -4.92
CA ALA A 45 -11.34 6.78 -4.08
C ALA A 45 -11.77 8.12 -4.72
N ASP A 46 -12.28 8.06 -5.97
CA ASP A 46 -12.77 9.21 -6.74
C ASP A 46 -14.06 9.75 -6.10
N ARG A 47 -13.94 10.85 -5.37
CA ARG A 47 -14.99 11.36 -4.48
C ARG A 47 -15.19 12.85 -4.70
N ASN A 48 -16.13 13.17 -5.56
CA ASN A 48 -16.63 14.51 -5.79
C ASN A 48 -18.16 14.47 -5.86
N ILE A 49 -18.83 15.55 -5.44
CA ILE A 49 -20.29 15.66 -5.51
C ILE A 49 -20.67 17.09 -5.85
N LYS A 50 -21.41 17.28 -6.93
CA LYS A 50 -21.96 18.59 -7.30
C LYS A 50 -23.25 18.84 -6.53
N ALA A 51 -23.50 20.11 -6.22
CA ALA A 51 -24.76 20.56 -5.65
C ALA A 51 -25.15 21.89 -6.28
N LYS A 52 -26.45 22.20 -6.29
CA LYS A 52 -26.97 23.51 -6.67
C LYS A 52 -28.14 23.90 -5.78
N ILE A 53 -28.28 25.19 -5.55
CA ILE A 53 -29.44 25.78 -4.87
C ILE A 53 -30.11 26.70 -5.88
N ASN A 54 -31.43 26.56 -6.05
CA ASN A 54 -32.23 27.43 -6.89
C ASN A 54 -33.57 27.74 -6.20
N ARG A 55 -34.47 28.46 -6.88
CA ARG A 55 -35.80 28.81 -6.34
C ARG A 55 -36.66 27.59 -5.99
N GLU A 56 -36.33 26.41 -6.49
CA GLU A 56 -37.07 25.16 -6.30
C GLU A 56 -36.50 24.33 -5.13
N GLY A 57 -35.33 24.68 -4.60
CA GLY A 57 -34.74 24.04 -3.42
C GLY A 57 -33.27 23.69 -3.58
N ILE A 58 -32.87 22.64 -2.87
CA ILE A 58 -31.49 22.15 -2.78
C ILE A 58 -31.39 20.85 -3.58
N TRP A 59 -30.43 20.80 -4.50
CA TRP A 59 -30.16 19.67 -5.36
C TRP A 59 -28.76 19.15 -5.10
N ILE A 60 -28.65 17.83 -5.03
CA ILE A 60 -27.38 17.13 -4.86
C ILE A 60 -27.23 16.10 -5.98
N GLU A 61 -26.01 15.95 -6.51
CA GLU A 61 -25.69 14.97 -7.54
C GLU A 61 -26.02 13.56 -7.06
N LYS A 62 -26.73 12.81 -7.91
CA LYS A 62 -27.10 11.44 -7.63
C LYS A 62 -25.95 10.52 -8.03
N LEU A 63 -25.35 9.87 -7.04
CA LEU A 63 -24.37 8.80 -7.24
C LEU A 63 -25.05 7.43 -7.45
N GLU A 64 -24.28 6.45 -7.93
CA GLU A 64 -24.72 5.07 -8.04
C GLU A 64 -25.00 4.45 -6.66
N ARG A 65 -26.13 3.74 -6.51
CA ARG A 65 -26.51 3.05 -5.27
C ARG A 65 -26.40 1.53 -5.35
N ASN A 66 -26.28 0.97 -6.56
CA ASN A 66 -26.09 -0.46 -6.80
C ASN A 66 -24.81 -0.70 -7.63
N PRO A 67 -23.61 -0.51 -7.04
CA PRO A 67 -22.35 -0.67 -7.76
C PRO A 67 -22.07 -2.13 -8.16
N GLY A 68 -22.67 -3.11 -7.47
CA GLY A 68 -22.49 -4.55 -7.76
C GLY A 68 -22.87 -4.94 -9.20
N LYS A 69 -23.76 -4.16 -9.84
CA LYS A 69 -24.13 -4.37 -11.26
C LYS A 69 -22.96 -4.23 -12.24
N TYR A 70 -21.90 -3.52 -11.86
CA TYR A 70 -20.70 -3.34 -12.69
C TYR A 70 -19.70 -4.49 -12.55
N ILE A 71 -19.90 -5.41 -11.59
CA ILE A 71 -19.07 -6.60 -11.41
C ILE A 71 -19.73 -7.72 -12.23
N PRO A 72 -19.07 -8.24 -13.29
CA PRO A 72 -19.56 -9.38 -14.04
C PRO A 72 -19.84 -10.57 -13.13
N GLU A 73 -20.93 -11.30 -13.36
CA GLU A 73 -21.35 -12.42 -12.49
C GLU A 73 -20.22 -13.42 -12.24
N ALA A 74 -19.51 -13.80 -13.32
CA ALA A 74 -18.37 -14.72 -13.27
C ALA A 74 -17.21 -14.24 -12.37
N LEU A 75 -17.11 -12.94 -12.10
CA LEU A 75 -16.05 -12.35 -11.27
C LEU A 75 -16.48 -12.09 -9.82
N ARG A 76 -17.78 -12.24 -9.49
CA ARG A 76 -18.26 -12.01 -8.13
C ARG A 76 -17.81 -13.08 -7.14
N GLN A 77 -17.52 -14.28 -7.64
CA GLN A 77 -17.04 -15.43 -6.85
C GLN A 77 -15.78 -16.06 -7.43
N ALA A 78 -14.99 -15.32 -8.20
CA ALA A 78 -13.77 -15.85 -8.81
C ALA A 78 -12.74 -16.34 -7.78
N GLY A 79 -12.95 -16.05 -6.49
CA GLY A 79 -12.06 -16.40 -5.41
C GLY A 79 -10.74 -15.64 -5.51
N GLU A 80 -9.85 -15.99 -4.60
CA GLU A 80 -8.45 -15.64 -4.72
C GLU A 80 -7.76 -16.79 -5.46
N GLY A 81 -6.94 -16.51 -6.48
CA GLY A 81 -6.22 -17.55 -7.24
C GLY A 81 -5.24 -18.39 -6.41
N GLU A 82 -4.17 -18.90 -7.00
CA GLU A 82 -3.10 -19.51 -6.18
C GLU A 82 -2.32 -18.42 -5.41
N ALA A 83 -2.06 -18.64 -4.13
CA ALA A 83 -1.26 -17.77 -3.27
C ALA A 83 -0.45 -18.63 -2.30
N VAL A 84 0.77 -18.19 -2.01
CA VAL A 84 1.60 -18.79 -0.97
C VAL A 84 1.06 -18.34 0.38
N ARG A 85 0.68 -19.30 1.24
CA ARG A 85 0.27 -19.00 2.61
C ARG A 85 1.50 -18.74 3.47
N VAL A 86 1.49 -17.64 4.21
CA VAL A 86 2.57 -17.24 5.11
C VAL A 86 2.00 -17.09 6.51
N ASP A 87 2.50 -17.89 7.44
CA ASP A 87 2.17 -17.78 8.87
C ASP A 87 3.13 -16.78 9.54
N LEU A 88 2.57 -15.63 9.93
CA LEU A 88 3.27 -14.51 10.56
C LEU A 88 3.48 -14.69 12.06
N ASN A 89 2.92 -15.75 12.66
CA ASN A 89 3.11 -16.06 14.08
C ASN A 89 4.34 -16.95 14.35
N ARG A 90 5.19 -17.13 13.33
CA ARG A 90 6.49 -17.80 13.44
C ARG A 90 7.61 -16.79 13.76
N PRO A 91 8.77 -17.25 14.25
CA PRO A 91 9.94 -16.38 14.40
C PRO A 91 10.28 -15.65 13.09
N MET A 92 10.62 -14.36 13.16
CA MET A 92 10.91 -13.52 11.99
C MET A 92 11.92 -14.16 11.03
N SER A 93 12.96 -14.82 11.54
CA SER A 93 13.95 -15.53 10.73
C SER A 93 13.35 -16.65 9.86
N GLU A 94 12.34 -17.37 10.37
CA GLU A 94 11.66 -18.43 9.63
C GLU A 94 10.74 -17.85 8.54
N ILE A 95 10.07 -16.73 8.83
CA ILE A 95 9.25 -16.01 7.85
C ILE A 95 10.13 -15.50 6.70
N LEU A 96 11.26 -14.87 7.01
CA LEU A 96 12.22 -14.40 6.01
C LEU A 96 12.77 -15.55 5.17
N GLN A 97 13.11 -16.68 5.79
CA GLN A 97 13.57 -17.88 5.07
C GLN A 97 12.50 -18.44 4.12
N GLN A 98 11.22 -18.40 4.52
CA GLN A 98 10.12 -18.79 3.64
C GLN A 98 10.01 -17.81 2.46
N LEU A 99 9.98 -16.51 2.71
CA LEU A 99 9.84 -15.49 1.66
C LEU A 99 11.00 -15.53 0.65
N SER A 100 12.22 -15.82 1.12
CA SER A 100 13.41 -15.92 0.26
C SER A 100 13.34 -17.02 -0.80
N GLN A 101 12.45 -18.00 -0.65
CA GLN A 101 12.24 -19.06 -1.64
C GLN A 101 11.48 -18.57 -2.88
N TYR A 102 10.88 -17.38 -2.84
CA TYR A 102 10.00 -16.88 -3.88
C TYR A 102 10.56 -15.61 -4.54
N PRO A 103 10.35 -15.43 -5.86
CA PRO A 103 10.74 -14.21 -6.55
C PRO A 103 9.77 -13.05 -6.25
N VAL A 104 10.18 -11.83 -6.63
CA VAL A 104 9.24 -10.71 -6.76
C VAL A 104 8.07 -11.08 -7.70
N SER A 105 6.94 -10.40 -7.55
CA SER A 105 5.61 -10.70 -8.13
C SER A 105 4.84 -11.89 -7.54
N THR A 106 5.45 -12.71 -6.67
CA THR A 106 4.72 -13.80 -6.00
C THR A 106 3.61 -13.26 -5.11
N ARG A 107 2.41 -13.82 -5.27
CA ARG A 107 1.21 -13.50 -4.47
C ARG A 107 1.21 -14.30 -3.17
N LEU A 108 0.90 -13.61 -2.07
CA LEU A 108 0.89 -14.12 -0.71
C LEU A 108 -0.48 -13.98 -0.07
N SER A 109 -0.82 -14.93 0.80
CA SER A 109 -1.92 -14.85 1.77
C SER A 109 -1.30 -14.87 3.18
N LEU A 110 -1.33 -13.73 3.85
CA LEU A 110 -0.69 -13.53 5.16
C LEU A 110 -1.67 -13.82 6.28
N ASN A 111 -1.24 -14.57 7.29
CA ASN A 111 -2.05 -14.97 8.44
C ASN A 111 -1.26 -14.74 9.72
N GLY A 112 -1.83 -14.04 10.71
CA GLY A 112 -1.20 -13.79 12.01
C GLY A 112 -1.05 -12.31 12.36
N THR A 113 -0.12 -12.01 13.26
CA THR A 113 0.06 -10.66 13.80
C THR A 113 0.81 -9.72 12.85
N ILE A 114 0.34 -8.49 12.75
CA ILE A 114 1.02 -7.38 12.07
C ILE A 114 1.01 -6.13 12.95
N ILE A 115 2.12 -5.40 13.00
CA ILE A 115 2.19 -4.08 13.64
C ILE A 115 1.85 -3.01 12.61
N VAL A 116 0.98 -2.08 12.96
CA VAL A 116 0.59 -0.96 12.10
C VAL A 116 1.24 0.32 12.59
N GLY A 117 1.85 1.06 11.69
CA GLY A 117 2.44 2.36 12.00
C GLY A 117 2.84 3.09 10.73
N ARG A 118 2.72 4.42 10.73
CA ARG A 118 3.03 5.26 9.57
C ARG A 118 3.85 6.48 9.98
N ASP A 119 3.72 7.58 9.25
CA ASP A 119 4.58 8.78 9.29
C ASP A 119 5.05 9.20 10.70
N ILE A 120 4.15 9.55 11.63
CA ILE A 120 4.54 10.00 12.97
C ILE A 120 5.09 8.86 13.83
N ALA A 121 4.53 7.65 13.73
CA ALA A 121 5.03 6.48 14.44
C ALA A 121 6.50 6.17 14.04
N HIS A 122 6.85 6.28 12.77
CA HIS A 122 8.24 6.09 12.32
C HIS A 122 9.16 7.20 12.82
N ALA A 123 8.69 8.45 12.85
CA ALA A 123 9.44 9.55 13.43
C ALA A 123 9.70 9.30 14.93
N LYS A 124 8.73 8.77 15.68
CA LYS A 124 8.89 8.39 17.08
C LYS A 124 9.87 7.23 17.28
N LEU A 125 9.80 6.19 16.45
CA LEU A 125 10.77 5.09 16.48
C LEU A 125 12.18 5.59 16.20
N LYS A 126 12.35 6.51 15.25
CA LYS A 126 13.64 7.17 14.99
C LYS A 126 14.11 7.98 16.19
N GLU A 127 13.25 8.80 16.79
CA GLU A 127 13.57 9.59 17.98
C GLU A 127 14.09 8.70 19.13
N ARG A 128 13.47 7.54 19.37
CA ARG A 128 13.94 6.56 20.36
C ARG A 128 15.33 6.01 20.05
N MET A 129 15.59 5.67 18.78
CA MET A 129 16.91 5.23 18.34
C MET A 129 17.97 6.33 18.51
N ASP A 130 17.65 7.56 18.15
CA ASP A 130 18.54 8.71 18.31
C ASP A 130 18.88 8.98 19.79
N ARG A 131 17.96 8.64 20.72
CA ARG A 131 18.19 8.69 22.17
C ARG A 131 18.88 7.47 22.77
N GLY A 132 19.19 6.45 21.96
CA GLY A 132 19.84 5.22 22.42
C GLY A 132 18.92 4.23 23.14
N GLU A 133 17.59 4.42 23.09
CA GLU A 133 16.61 3.50 23.67
C GLU A 133 16.42 2.22 22.85
N GLY A 134 16.93 2.22 21.61
CA GLY A 134 16.77 1.12 20.66
C GLY A 134 15.35 1.01 20.09
N LEU A 135 15.09 -0.12 19.43
CA LEU A 135 13.77 -0.43 18.88
C LEU A 135 12.97 -1.33 19.81
N PRO A 136 11.67 -1.03 20.02
CA PRO A 136 10.80 -1.92 20.78
C PRO A 136 10.64 -3.29 20.11
N GLN A 137 10.48 -4.32 20.93
CA GLN A 137 10.52 -5.72 20.48
C GLN A 137 9.45 -6.05 19.44
N TYR A 138 8.26 -5.47 19.56
CA TYR A 138 7.16 -5.70 18.60
C TYR A 138 7.49 -5.24 17.17
N ILE A 139 8.43 -4.29 16.97
CA ILE A 139 8.90 -3.87 15.63
C ILE A 139 9.88 -4.87 15.03
N LYS A 140 10.51 -5.71 15.85
CA LYS A 140 11.46 -6.75 15.44
C LYS A 140 10.75 -8.08 15.17
N ASP A 141 9.74 -8.39 15.98
CA ASP A 141 9.06 -9.69 15.94
C ASP A 141 7.98 -9.79 14.85
N HIS A 142 7.47 -8.66 14.35
CA HIS A 142 6.32 -8.65 13.45
C HIS A 142 6.56 -7.78 12.20
N PRO A 143 5.90 -8.09 11.07
CA PRO A 143 5.86 -7.19 9.92
C PRO A 143 5.26 -5.83 10.30
N ILE A 144 5.72 -4.77 9.64
CA ILE A 144 5.17 -3.42 9.80
C ILE A 144 4.29 -3.02 8.61
N TYR A 145 3.01 -2.79 8.88
CA TYR A 145 2.02 -2.31 7.93
C TYR A 145 1.85 -0.80 8.01
N TYR A 146 2.12 -0.13 6.90
CA TYR A 146 1.95 1.32 6.84
C TYR A 146 0.49 1.63 6.55
N ALA A 147 -0.28 1.90 7.60
CA ALA A 147 -1.69 2.26 7.50
C ALA A 147 -2.12 3.13 8.69
N GLY A 148 -3.36 3.59 8.65
CA GLY A 148 -4.02 4.25 9.78
C GLY A 148 -5.51 3.91 9.74
N PRO A 149 -6.09 3.36 10.82
CA PRO A 149 -7.47 2.90 10.82
C PRO A 149 -8.46 4.08 10.74
N ALA A 150 -9.53 3.89 9.97
CA ALA A 150 -10.75 4.67 10.17
C ALA A 150 -11.44 4.24 11.48
N LYS A 151 -12.42 5.04 11.93
CA LYS A 151 -13.24 4.69 13.11
C LYS A 151 -13.90 3.33 12.94
N THR A 152 -13.85 2.49 13.97
CA THR A 152 -14.49 1.17 13.98
C THR A 152 -16.00 1.32 14.16
N PRO A 153 -16.82 0.81 13.22
CA PRO A 153 -18.27 0.73 13.40
C PRO A 153 -18.63 -0.20 14.57
N GLU A 154 -19.77 0.05 15.22
CA GLU A 154 -20.28 -0.82 16.27
C GLU A 154 -20.49 -2.25 15.75
N GLY A 155 -20.01 -3.25 16.50
CA GLY A 155 -20.11 -4.67 16.13
C GLY A 155 -19.09 -5.15 15.10
N TYR A 156 -18.18 -4.30 14.63
CA TYR A 156 -17.11 -4.67 13.68
C TYR A 156 -15.76 -4.82 14.38
N ALA A 157 -14.90 -5.69 13.87
CA ALA A 157 -13.53 -5.88 14.37
C ALA A 157 -12.61 -4.69 14.08
N SER A 158 -12.83 -4.01 12.94
CA SER A 158 -12.05 -2.86 12.50
C SER A 158 -12.89 -1.95 11.62
N GLY A 159 -12.57 -0.64 11.63
CA GLY A 159 -12.96 0.26 10.56
C GLY A 159 -12.17 -0.04 9.27
N SER A 160 -12.49 0.67 8.19
CA SER A 160 -11.72 0.61 6.94
C SER A 160 -10.23 0.83 7.22
N LEU A 161 -9.38 -0.13 6.85
CA LEU A 161 -7.95 -0.09 7.07
C LEU A 161 -7.23 -0.58 5.80
N GLY A 162 -6.89 0.36 4.92
CA GLY A 162 -6.11 0.11 3.72
C GLY A 162 -4.69 0.68 3.83
N PRO A 163 -3.78 0.28 2.92
CA PRO A 163 -2.38 0.70 2.98
C PRO A 163 -2.23 2.18 2.65
N THR A 164 -1.21 2.81 3.25
CA THR A 164 -0.71 4.13 2.87
C THR A 164 0.51 4.00 1.94
N THR A 165 0.88 5.11 1.28
CA THR A 165 2.00 5.14 0.35
C THR A 165 3.32 4.82 1.05
N ALA A 166 4.01 3.78 0.58
CA ALA A 166 5.23 3.26 1.19
C ALA A 166 6.41 4.24 1.13
N GLY A 167 6.54 4.96 0.00
CA GLY A 167 7.65 5.87 -0.29
C GLY A 167 7.95 6.92 0.79
N ARG A 168 6.96 7.29 1.60
CA ARG A 168 7.13 8.29 2.67
C ARG A 168 7.95 7.77 3.86
N MET A 169 8.10 6.45 3.99
CA MET A 169 8.87 5.80 5.05
C MET A 169 10.24 5.30 4.56
N ASP A 170 10.62 5.56 3.31
CA ASP A 170 11.85 5.01 2.72
C ASP A 170 13.11 5.41 3.49
N SER A 171 13.18 6.64 4.00
CA SER A 171 14.34 7.15 4.75
C SER A 171 14.61 6.44 6.08
N TYR A 172 13.65 5.66 6.59
CA TYR A 172 13.79 4.94 7.87
C TYR A 172 14.29 3.50 7.68
N VAL A 173 14.19 2.92 6.48
CA VAL A 173 14.32 1.48 6.28
C VAL A 173 15.69 0.94 6.67
N ASP A 174 16.78 1.48 6.11
CA ASP A 174 18.14 0.99 6.39
C ASP A 174 18.49 1.10 7.88
N GLN A 175 18.08 2.20 8.53
CA GLN A 175 18.31 2.41 9.96
C GLN A 175 17.54 1.40 10.81
N LEU A 176 16.25 1.20 10.53
CA LEU A 176 15.42 0.24 11.26
C LEU A 176 15.93 -1.19 11.10
N GLN A 177 16.27 -1.59 9.87
CA GLN A 177 16.79 -2.93 9.56
C GLN A 177 18.16 -3.18 10.19
N SER A 178 19.03 -2.16 10.25
CA SER A 178 20.32 -2.28 10.94
C SER A 178 20.20 -2.60 12.45
N GLN A 179 19.04 -2.31 13.04
CA GLN A 179 18.69 -2.58 14.44
C GLN A 179 17.78 -3.82 14.59
N GLY A 180 17.60 -4.60 13.51
CA GLY A 180 16.79 -5.83 13.46
C GLY A 180 15.27 -5.59 13.40
N GLY A 181 14.82 -4.36 13.13
CA GLY A 181 13.40 -4.02 12.99
C GLY A 181 12.99 -3.78 11.54
N SER A 182 11.67 -3.76 11.28
CA SER A 182 11.15 -3.45 9.92
C SER A 182 11.71 -4.36 8.82
N MET A 183 11.99 -5.63 9.16
CA MET A 183 12.51 -6.63 8.22
C MET A 183 11.50 -6.99 7.14
N ILE A 184 10.21 -6.97 7.48
CA ILE A 184 9.11 -7.17 6.52
C ILE A 184 8.21 -5.94 6.60
N MET A 185 8.06 -5.25 5.47
CA MET A 185 7.26 -4.04 5.35
C MET A 185 6.06 -4.31 4.46
N LEU A 186 4.88 -3.83 4.83
CA LEU A 186 3.63 -4.00 4.07
C LEU A 186 3.01 -2.62 3.81
N ALA A 187 2.75 -2.27 2.56
CA ALA A 187 2.17 -0.97 2.20
C ALA A 187 1.66 -0.96 0.75
N LYS A 188 1.56 0.21 0.11
CA LYS A 188 1.23 0.34 -1.32
C LYS A 188 2.16 1.30 -2.07
N GLY A 189 2.28 1.07 -3.37
CA GLY A 189 3.08 1.87 -4.29
C GLY A 189 4.52 1.39 -4.44
N ASN A 190 5.19 1.90 -5.45
CA ASN A 190 6.63 1.68 -5.66
C ASN A 190 7.46 2.46 -4.63
N ARG A 191 8.71 2.03 -4.44
CA ARG A 191 9.65 2.61 -3.48
C ARG A 191 10.93 3.05 -4.17
N SER A 192 11.74 3.82 -3.47
CA SER A 192 13.05 4.26 -3.96
C SER A 192 14.12 3.17 -3.85
N GLN A 193 15.19 3.31 -4.65
CA GLN A 193 16.31 2.34 -4.71
C GLN A 193 16.93 2.03 -3.34
N GLN A 194 17.01 3.03 -2.44
CA GLN A 194 17.55 2.83 -1.08
C GLN A 194 16.84 1.72 -0.30
N VAL A 195 15.55 1.46 -0.58
CA VAL A 195 14.81 0.37 0.08
C VAL A 195 15.23 -0.97 -0.49
N THR A 196 15.39 -1.08 -1.81
CA THR A 196 15.91 -2.26 -2.50
C THR A 196 17.32 -2.60 -2.02
N ASP A 197 18.17 -1.59 -1.87
CA ASP A 197 19.53 -1.76 -1.37
C ASP A 197 19.56 -2.18 0.11
N ALA A 198 18.68 -1.59 0.94
CA ALA A 198 18.55 -1.96 2.36
C ALA A 198 18.05 -3.41 2.52
N CYS A 199 16.99 -3.80 1.79
CA CYS A 199 16.48 -5.16 1.79
C CYS A 199 17.56 -6.16 1.38
N LYS A 200 18.34 -5.87 0.33
CA LYS A 200 19.47 -6.71 -0.08
C LYS A 200 20.57 -6.81 0.98
N LYS A 201 20.87 -5.69 1.65
CA LYS A 201 21.93 -5.59 2.67
C LYS A 201 21.58 -6.35 3.95
N HIS A 202 20.32 -6.27 4.39
CA HIS A 202 19.89 -6.80 5.69
C HIS A 202 19.05 -8.07 5.61
N GLY A 203 18.65 -8.50 4.41
CA GLY A 203 17.77 -9.65 4.21
C GLY A 203 16.29 -9.34 4.44
N GLY A 204 15.86 -8.12 4.11
CA GLY A 204 14.49 -7.64 4.29
C GLY A 204 13.59 -7.81 3.06
N PHE A 205 12.28 -7.61 3.24
CA PHE A 205 11.26 -7.70 2.19
C PHE A 205 10.29 -6.51 2.22
N TYR A 206 9.86 -6.08 1.04
CA TYR A 206 8.70 -5.20 0.91
C TYR A 206 7.57 -5.94 0.21
N LEU A 207 6.43 -5.99 0.90
CA LEU A 207 5.19 -6.58 0.45
C LEU A 207 4.21 -5.48 0.04
N GLY A 208 3.65 -5.61 -1.17
CA GLY A 208 2.62 -4.72 -1.69
C GLY A 208 1.22 -5.26 -1.39
N SER A 209 0.43 -4.51 -0.63
CA SER A 209 -1.01 -4.69 -0.50
C SER A 209 -1.75 -3.88 -1.56
N ILE A 210 -2.98 -4.28 -1.87
CA ILE A 210 -3.84 -3.58 -2.82
C ILE A 210 -4.29 -2.24 -2.20
N GLY A 211 -3.95 -1.14 -2.84
CA GLY A 211 -4.40 0.20 -2.47
C GLY A 211 -5.85 0.45 -2.90
N GLY A 212 -6.69 0.94 -2.00
CA GLY A 212 -8.09 1.30 -2.31
C GLY A 212 -9.16 0.47 -1.59
N PRO A 213 -9.17 -0.88 -1.64
CA PRO A 213 -10.26 -1.70 -1.10
C PRO A 213 -10.22 -1.85 0.43
N ALA A 214 -10.07 -0.74 1.16
CA ALA A 214 -9.90 -0.71 2.62
C ALA A 214 -11.06 -1.33 3.40
N ALA A 215 -12.30 -1.19 2.91
CA ALA A 215 -13.48 -1.78 3.54
C ALA A 215 -13.51 -3.31 3.40
N VAL A 216 -13.15 -3.82 2.21
CA VAL A 216 -13.10 -5.27 1.95
C VAL A 216 -11.96 -5.91 2.75
N LEU A 217 -10.79 -5.27 2.79
CA LEU A 217 -9.67 -5.73 3.63
C LEU A 217 -10.06 -5.80 5.11
N ALA A 218 -10.70 -4.74 5.62
CA ALA A 218 -11.13 -4.72 7.02
C ALA A 218 -12.16 -5.80 7.35
N GLN A 219 -13.16 -5.99 6.48
CA GLN A 219 -14.22 -6.97 6.71
C GLN A 219 -13.76 -8.41 6.49
N GLY A 220 -12.95 -8.66 5.46
CA GLY A 220 -12.51 -9.99 5.07
C GLY A 220 -11.34 -10.49 5.91
N SER A 221 -10.34 -9.64 6.13
CA SER A 221 -9.03 -10.09 6.60
C SER A 221 -8.69 -9.65 8.03
N ILE A 222 -9.22 -8.55 8.55
CA ILE A 222 -8.83 -8.05 9.88
C ILE A 222 -9.77 -8.59 10.95
N LYS A 223 -9.22 -9.33 11.92
CA LYS A 223 -9.99 -10.00 12.97
C LYS A 223 -9.92 -9.28 14.32
N ARG A 224 -8.87 -8.50 14.55
CA ARG A 224 -8.68 -7.72 15.77
C ARG A 224 -7.82 -6.48 15.49
N LEU A 225 -8.08 -5.40 16.21
CA LEU A 225 -7.33 -4.14 16.17
C LEU A 225 -7.13 -3.64 17.62
N GLU A 226 -5.89 -3.38 18.01
CA GLU A 226 -5.52 -2.93 19.35
C GLU A 226 -4.48 -1.82 19.28
N CYS A 227 -4.64 -0.74 20.06
CA CYS A 227 -3.63 0.31 20.16
C CYS A 227 -2.53 -0.14 21.11
N VAL A 228 -1.28 -0.14 20.64
CA VAL A 228 -0.11 -0.62 21.39
C VAL A 228 0.65 0.53 22.03
N GLU A 229 0.92 1.60 21.27
CA GLU A 229 1.71 2.73 21.74
C GLU A 229 1.26 4.03 21.07
N TYR A 230 1.46 5.15 21.77
CA TYR A 230 1.13 6.50 21.33
C TYR A 230 -0.37 6.75 21.01
N PRO A 231 -1.31 6.39 21.90
CA PRO A 231 -2.75 6.60 21.66
C PRO A 231 -3.12 8.08 21.40
N GLU A 232 -2.33 9.02 21.90
CA GLU A 232 -2.48 10.46 21.65
C GLU A 232 -2.32 10.86 20.18
N LEU A 233 -1.73 10.01 19.34
CA LEU A 233 -1.55 10.24 17.90
C LEU A 233 -2.79 9.85 17.07
N GLY A 234 -3.86 9.37 17.71
CA GLY A 234 -5.08 8.97 17.02
C GLY A 234 -4.82 7.89 15.98
N MET A 235 -5.22 8.11 14.72
CA MET A 235 -5.02 7.13 13.64
C MET A 235 -3.55 6.86 13.29
N GLU A 236 -2.62 7.68 13.76
CA GLU A 236 -1.17 7.49 13.56
C GLU A 236 -0.46 6.82 14.75
N ALA A 237 -1.22 6.39 15.76
CA ALA A 237 -0.70 5.53 16.83
C ALA A 237 -0.10 4.23 16.26
N ILE A 238 0.66 3.51 17.10
CA ILE A 238 1.10 2.16 16.77
C ILE A 238 -0.01 1.19 17.16
N TRP A 239 -0.47 0.40 16.20
CA TRP A 239 -1.51 -0.61 16.42
C TRP A 239 -0.94 -2.02 16.23
N LYS A 240 -1.64 -3.00 16.79
CA LYS A 240 -1.46 -4.41 16.52
C LYS A 240 -2.75 -4.93 15.90
N ILE A 241 -2.63 -5.61 14.77
CA ILE A 241 -3.75 -6.28 14.12
C ILE A 241 -3.49 -7.78 14.02
N GLU A 242 -4.55 -8.56 14.14
CA GLU A 242 -4.56 -9.98 13.74
C GLU A 242 -5.26 -10.10 12.39
N VAL A 243 -4.61 -10.75 11.43
CA VAL A 243 -5.13 -10.91 10.08
C VAL A 243 -5.26 -12.38 9.67
N GLU A 244 -6.25 -12.66 8.83
CA GLU A 244 -6.43 -13.94 8.15
C GLU A 244 -6.60 -13.67 6.65
N ASP A 245 -5.98 -14.51 5.82
CA ASP A 245 -6.02 -14.40 4.36
C ASP A 245 -5.80 -12.97 3.83
N PHE A 246 -4.81 -12.26 4.38
CA PHE A 246 -4.51 -10.89 3.96
C PHE A 246 -3.68 -10.91 2.66
N PRO A 247 -4.17 -10.30 1.56
CA PRO A 247 -3.51 -10.39 0.27
C PRO A 247 -2.31 -9.43 0.16
N ALA A 248 -1.18 -9.96 -0.31
CA ALA A 248 0.00 -9.17 -0.62
C ALA A 248 0.81 -9.74 -1.80
N PHE A 249 1.78 -8.98 -2.30
CA PHE A 249 2.73 -9.41 -3.32
C PHE A 249 4.16 -9.11 -2.87
N ILE A 250 5.13 -9.97 -3.16
CA ILE A 250 6.54 -9.63 -2.97
C ILE A 250 6.92 -8.57 -4.02
N LEU A 251 7.21 -7.34 -3.59
CA LEU A 251 7.58 -6.23 -4.47
C LEU A 251 9.08 -5.95 -4.45
N VAL A 252 9.73 -6.12 -3.30
CA VAL A 252 11.19 -6.12 -3.17
C VAL A 252 11.59 -7.34 -2.35
N ASP A 253 12.59 -8.06 -2.83
CA ASP A 253 13.17 -9.22 -2.13
C ASP A 253 14.50 -8.91 -1.44
N ASP A 254 15.01 -9.92 -0.74
CA ASP A 254 16.28 -9.93 -0.04
C ASP A 254 17.52 -10.03 -0.96
N LYS A 255 17.33 -10.02 -2.28
CA LYS A 255 18.38 -10.23 -3.29
C LYS A 255 18.64 -8.96 -4.12
N GLY A 256 17.84 -7.92 -3.90
CA GLY A 256 17.91 -6.65 -4.60
C GLY A 256 17.07 -6.61 -5.88
N ASN A 257 16.06 -7.49 -6.01
CA ASN A 257 15.09 -7.41 -7.08
C ASN A 257 13.93 -6.49 -6.68
N ASP A 258 13.45 -5.71 -7.65
CA ASP A 258 12.27 -4.83 -7.51
C ASP A 258 11.31 -5.09 -8.68
N PHE A 259 10.08 -5.44 -8.34
CA PHE A 259 8.98 -5.67 -9.28
C PHE A 259 8.79 -4.53 -10.29
N PHE A 260 8.79 -3.28 -9.82
CA PHE A 260 8.51 -2.13 -10.67
C PHE A 260 9.69 -1.79 -11.58
N GLN A 261 10.92 -2.07 -11.14
CA GLN A 261 12.10 -1.93 -12.00
C GLN A 261 12.07 -2.96 -13.13
N GLN A 262 11.71 -4.21 -12.85
CA GLN A 262 11.59 -5.24 -13.88
C GLN A 262 10.58 -4.86 -14.97
N ILE A 263 9.48 -4.19 -14.62
CA ILE A 263 8.54 -3.63 -15.60
C ILE A 263 9.24 -2.58 -16.46
N GLN A 264 9.88 -1.59 -15.84
CA GLN A 264 10.54 -0.49 -16.57
C GLN A 264 11.65 -0.99 -17.51
N THR A 265 12.50 -1.91 -17.05
CA THR A 265 13.58 -2.50 -17.85
C THR A 265 13.03 -3.30 -19.03
N SER A 266 11.97 -4.09 -18.80
CA SER A 266 11.32 -4.88 -19.87
C SER A 266 10.71 -4.00 -20.96
N GLN A 267 10.25 -2.80 -20.61
CA GLN A 267 9.73 -1.83 -21.57
C GLN A 267 10.81 -1.07 -22.31
N CYS A 268 11.88 -0.65 -21.61
CA CYS A 268 13.02 -0.02 -22.25
C CYS A 268 13.63 -0.93 -23.33
N ALA A 269 13.70 -2.24 -23.08
CA ALA A 269 14.14 -3.23 -24.07
C ALA A 269 13.24 -3.33 -25.32
N ARG A 270 11.95 -2.93 -25.23
CA ARG A 270 11.02 -2.87 -26.36
C ARG A 270 11.10 -1.54 -27.12
N CYS A 271 11.58 -0.47 -26.51
CA CYS A 271 11.77 0.85 -27.14
C CYS A 271 13.02 0.92 -28.05
N VAL A 272 13.93 -0.05 -27.95
CA VAL A 272 15.18 -0.13 -28.75
C VAL A 272 14.99 -0.99 -30.02
N LYS A 273 13.74 -1.33 -30.39
CA LYS A 273 13.41 -2.00 -31.65
C LYS A 273 12.65 -1.07 -32.60
#